data_AF-A0A0G4KPU6-F1
#
_entry.id   AF-A0A0G4KPU6-F1
#
_cell.length_a   1.000
_cell.length_b   1.000
_cell.length_c   1.000
_cell.angle_alpha   90.00
_cell.angle_beta   90.00
_cell.angle_gamma   90.00
#
_symmetry.space_group_name_H-M   'P 1'
#
loop_
_entity.id
_entity.type
_entity.pdbx_description
1 polymer ?
#
loop_
_entity_poly.entity_id
_entity_poly.type
_entity_poly.pdbx_seq_one_letter_code
_entity_poly.pdbx_strand_id
1 'polypeptide(L)'
;MVVSVIINHPARPMGPQLDGTILTILGTISGLAWGVIGLVLSYSTVDARTGYGAILALFFSIFIACAAYIRAYWTRFYQFSISAGIAMCYSCLAEVNGEQVRYIKFWSYGIPWILGQAISLVVNLAFLPDAGSRALAETLHEAFLIMQVKDALEIPRPRNVLLRRSLARVFVAVGVAYRDLRLDVSFTRYNPVEVRELRNLIQGVIRSILLLKTETRLFERWDLPEAGIVPVTVTAFETIATDVDGSTEASSGDTKTMPGDDEDALLRLVALKLAAPTEDMLLHMRSVIRSCDAALMDMSGYRSALGPPKDEAYDVDQAKNLLRKAIDGFDQADQELQLLGVLPDTLRIKEVSNILVFAHHIRGAAGSIDTLGVHVSDMKQSAGRPKFYLPTYSLHMAINYANAQIRRDRGGVQCQDDF
;
A
#
# COMPACT_ATOMS: atom_id res chain seq x y z
N MET A 1 -6.17 -21.27 31.73
CA MET A 1 -5.83 -19.83 31.81
C MET A 1 -4.60 -19.48 31.00
N VAL A 2 -3.38 -19.91 31.39
CA VAL A 2 -2.11 -19.48 30.76
C VAL A 2 -2.06 -19.74 29.24
N VAL A 3 -2.41 -20.96 28.80
CA VAL A 3 -2.42 -21.34 27.37
C VAL A 3 -3.34 -20.41 26.55
N SER A 4 -4.49 -20.05 27.10
CA SER A 4 -5.44 -19.16 26.41
C SER A 4 -4.92 -17.73 26.30
N VAL A 5 -4.21 -17.24 27.33
CA VAL A 5 -3.62 -15.89 27.31
C VAL A 5 -2.46 -15.84 26.32
N ILE A 6 -1.67 -16.90 26.20
CA ILE A 6 -0.60 -17.02 25.20
C ILE A 6 -1.18 -16.96 23.78
N ILE A 7 -2.24 -17.73 23.52
CA ILE A 7 -2.88 -17.79 22.19
C ILE A 7 -3.55 -16.46 21.84
N ASN A 8 -4.17 -15.77 22.80
CA ASN A 8 -4.82 -14.47 22.59
C ASN A 8 -4.06 -13.35 23.33
N HIS A 9 -2.77 -13.20 23.00
CA HIS A 9 -1.89 -12.25 23.69
C HIS A 9 -2.44 -10.80 23.63
N PRO A 10 -2.49 -10.07 24.77
CA PRO A 10 -3.14 -8.76 24.85
C PRO A 10 -2.45 -7.66 24.04
N ALA A 11 -1.20 -7.84 23.61
CA ALA A 11 -0.51 -6.85 22.75
C ALA A 11 -0.89 -6.94 21.25
N ARG A 12 -1.89 -7.74 20.88
CA ARG A 12 -2.41 -7.78 19.51
C ARG A 12 -3.19 -6.50 19.17
N PRO A 13 -3.32 -6.13 17.89
CA PRO A 13 -4.24 -5.05 17.52
C PRO A 13 -5.68 -5.42 17.89
N MET A 14 -6.50 -4.41 18.19
CA MET A 14 -7.84 -4.59 18.76
C MET A 14 -8.77 -5.44 17.88
N GLY A 15 -8.82 -5.16 16.57
CA GLY A 15 -9.68 -5.88 15.63
C GLY A 15 -9.37 -7.38 15.56
N PRO A 16 -8.12 -7.78 15.24
CA PRO A 16 -7.69 -9.18 15.27
C PRO A 16 -7.84 -9.86 16.63
N GLN A 17 -7.67 -9.13 17.74
CA GLN A 17 -7.88 -9.69 19.08
C GLN A 17 -9.35 -10.07 19.29
N LEU A 18 -10.29 -9.19 18.90
CA LEU A 18 -11.72 -9.45 19.01
C LEU A 18 -12.12 -10.64 18.13
N ASP A 19 -11.71 -10.66 16.85
CA ASP A 19 -11.97 -11.78 15.95
C ASP A 19 -11.39 -13.10 16.50
N GLY A 20 -10.17 -13.05 17.02
CA GLY A 20 -9.51 -14.19 17.61
C GLY A 20 -10.18 -14.71 18.87
N THR A 21 -10.65 -13.83 19.76
CA THR A 21 -11.41 -14.24 20.94
C THR A 21 -12.71 -14.96 20.57
N ILE A 22 -13.46 -14.46 19.59
CA ILE A 22 -14.69 -15.10 19.11
C ILE A 22 -14.39 -16.47 18.50
N LEU A 23 -13.42 -16.54 17.58
CA LEU A 23 -13.05 -17.79 16.92
C LEU A 23 -12.52 -18.83 17.90
N THR A 24 -11.76 -18.42 18.91
CA THR A 24 -11.24 -19.35 19.93
C THR A 24 -12.33 -19.82 20.90
N ILE A 25 -13.30 -18.98 21.26
CA ILE A 25 -14.48 -19.42 22.04
C ILE A 25 -15.25 -20.47 21.24
N LEU A 26 -15.60 -20.17 19.98
CA LEU A 26 -16.33 -21.10 19.12
C LEU A 26 -15.56 -22.41 18.90
N GLY A 27 -14.24 -22.31 18.71
CA GLY A 27 -13.36 -23.47 18.60
C GLY A 27 -13.42 -24.34 19.84
N THR A 28 -13.25 -23.77 21.03
CA THR A 28 -13.34 -24.54 22.27
C THR A 28 -14.72 -25.17 22.50
N ILE A 29 -15.81 -24.44 22.22
CA ILE A 29 -17.17 -24.99 22.34
C ILE A 29 -17.32 -26.20 21.41
N SER A 30 -16.87 -26.08 20.15
CA SER A 30 -16.96 -27.17 19.18
C SER A 30 -16.13 -28.39 19.58
N GLY A 31 -14.89 -28.17 20.07
CA GLY A 31 -14.00 -29.24 20.52
C GLY A 31 -14.52 -29.96 21.77
N LEU A 32 -15.05 -29.21 22.75
CA LEU A 32 -15.65 -29.80 23.95
C LEU A 32 -16.97 -30.51 23.63
N ALA A 33 -17.84 -29.92 22.80
CA ALA A 33 -19.11 -30.53 22.41
C ALA A 33 -18.87 -31.85 21.67
N TRP A 34 -17.96 -31.86 20.69
CA TRP A 34 -17.59 -33.09 19.98
C TRP A 34 -16.90 -34.09 20.91
N GLY A 35 -16.04 -33.63 21.82
CA GLY A 35 -15.43 -34.47 22.85
C GLY A 35 -16.46 -35.19 23.73
N VAL A 36 -17.48 -34.46 24.20
CA VAL A 36 -18.57 -35.02 25.01
C VAL A 36 -19.38 -36.04 24.21
N ILE A 37 -19.73 -35.74 22.95
CA ILE A 37 -20.45 -36.68 22.08
C ILE A 37 -19.66 -37.97 21.88
N GLY A 38 -18.35 -37.85 21.62
CA GLY A 38 -17.46 -39.01 21.46
C GLY A 38 -17.42 -39.88 22.71
N LEU A 39 -17.31 -39.27 23.89
CA LEU A 39 -17.35 -40.00 25.16
C LEU A 39 -18.70 -40.69 25.36
N VAL A 40 -19.83 -39.96 25.19
CA VAL A 40 -21.20 -40.50 25.31
C VAL A 40 -21.40 -41.71 24.43
N LEU A 41 -20.95 -41.64 23.18
CA LEU A 41 -21.06 -42.75 22.24
C LEU A 41 -20.24 -43.96 22.70
N SER A 42 -19.00 -43.75 23.15
CA SER A 42 -18.09 -44.82 23.55
C SER A 42 -18.50 -45.58 24.83
N TYR A 43 -19.35 -45.02 25.70
CA TYR A 43 -19.85 -45.73 26.89
C TYR A 43 -21.33 -46.14 26.83
N SER A 44 -22.02 -45.82 25.73
CA SER A 44 -23.49 -45.97 25.59
C SER A 44 -24.00 -47.41 25.67
N THR A 45 -23.28 -48.38 25.09
CA THR A 45 -23.68 -49.80 25.08
C THR A 45 -22.59 -50.69 25.65
N VAL A 46 -22.95 -51.91 26.07
CA VAL A 46 -22.00 -52.90 26.60
C VAL A 46 -20.94 -53.23 25.56
N ASP A 47 -21.33 -53.37 24.29
CA ASP A 47 -20.42 -53.61 23.17
C ASP A 47 -19.55 -52.38 22.84
N ALA A 48 -20.06 -51.16 23.02
CA ALA A 48 -19.24 -49.96 22.85
C ALA A 48 -18.17 -49.82 23.95
N ARG A 49 -18.47 -50.27 25.18
CA ARG A 49 -17.52 -50.24 26.31
C ARG A 49 -16.34 -51.19 26.08
N THR A 50 -16.54 -52.34 25.45
CA THR A 50 -15.44 -53.26 25.11
C THR A 50 -14.54 -52.67 24.02
N GLY A 51 -15.11 -51.91 23.08
CA GLY A 51 -14.41 -51.19 22.02
C GLY A 51 -14.07 -49.71 22.32
N TYR A 52 -14.14 -49.28 23.59
CA TYR A 52 -14.13 -47.85 23.99
C TYR A 52 -13.04 -47.03 23.32
N GLY A 53 -11.79 -47.51 23.36
CA GLY A 53 -10.64 -46.80 22.82
C GLY A 53 -10.68 -46.64 21.29
N ALA A 54 -11.16 -47.66 20.57
CA ALA A 54 -11.21 -47.65 19.11
C ALA A 54 -12.31 -46.69 18.59
N ILE A 55 -13.49 -46.72 19.21
CA ILE A 55 -14.60 -45.83 18.87
C ILE A 55 -14.19 -44.38 19.14
N LEU A 56 -13.58 -44.11 20.29
CA LEU A 56 -13.11 -42.78 20.66
C LEU A 56 -12.03 -42.27 19.70
N ALA A 57 -11.04 -43.12 19.37
CA ALA A 57 -9.97 -42.79 18.43
C ALA A 57 -10.51 -42.47 17.03
N LEU A 58 -11.48 -43.24 16.53
CA LEU A 58 -12.11 -42.99 15.23
C LEU A 58 -12.84 -41.65 15.23
N PHE A 59 -13.65 -41.38 16.26
CA PHE A 59 -14.43 -40.16 16.36
C PHE A 59 -13.55 -38.90 16.45
N PHE A 60 -12.42 -39.01 17.16
CA PHE A 60 -11.43 -37.93 17.25
C PHE A 60 -10.62 -37.77 15.97
N SER A 61 -10.29 -38.86 15.29
CA SER A 61 -9.58 -38.81 14.00
C SER A 61 -10.43 -38.08 12.95
N ILE A 62 -11.73 -38.33 12.89
CA ILE A 62 -12.66 -37.62 12.01
C ILE A 62 -12.69 -36.13 12.33
N PHE A 63 -12.78 -35.78 13.62
CA PHE A 63 -12.80 -34.37 14.03
C PHE A 63 -11.50 -33.63 13.68
N ILE A 64 -10.35 -34.22 13.98
CA ILE A 64 -9.05 -33.62 13.66
C ILE A 64 -8.92 -33.47 12.14
N ALA A 65 -9.34 -34.46 11.35
CA ALA A 65 -9.34 -34.37 9.90
C ALA A 65 -10.23 -33.21 9.39
N CYS A 66 -11.45 -33.08 9.92
CA CYS A 66 -12.35 -31.97 9.58
C CYS A 66 -11.78 -30.61 10.03
N ALA A 67 -11.25 -30.49 11.24
CA ALA A 67 -10.64 -29.26 11.75
C ALA A 67 -9.39 -28.86 10.95
N ALA A 68 -8.60 -29.85 10.50
CA ALA A 68 -7.46 -29.63 9.62
C ALA A 68 -7.89 -29.18 8.22
N TYR A 69 -8.97 -29.76 7.68
CA TYR A 69 -9.57 -29.36 6.41
C TYR A 69 -10.08 -27.91 6.45
N ILE A 70 -10.86 -27.55 7.49
CA ILE A 70 -11.36 -26.18 7.71
C ILE A 70 -10.19 -25.18 7.76
N ARG A 71 -9.11 -25.52 8.48
CA ARG A 71 -7.91 -24.67 8.59
C ARG A 71 -7.15 -24.51 7.26
N ALA A 72 -7.17 -25.55 6.43
CA ALA A 72 -6.52 -25.55 5.12
C ALA A 72 -7.32 -24.72 4.11
N TYR A 73 -8.65 -24.87 4.10
CA TYR A 73 -9.53 -24.19 3.15
C TYR A 73 -9.81 -22.74 3.53
N TRP A 74 -10.18 -22.45 4.79
CA TRP A 74 -10.40 -21.09 5.26
C TRP A 74 -9.30 -20.64 6.20
N THR A 75 -8.41 -19.79 5.68
CA THR A 75 -7.24 -19.32 6.42
C THR A 75 -7.58 -18.57 7.69
N ARG A 76 -8.74 -17.89 7.74
CA ARG A 76 -9.25 -17.16 8.91
C ARG A 76 -9.60 -18.07 10.09
N PHE A 77 -9.98 -19.32 9.87
CA PHE A 77 -10.35 -20.26 10.96
C PHE A 77 -9.15 -20.92 11.64
N TYR A 78 -7.94 -20.38 11.47
CA TYR A 78 -6.73 -20.92 12.09
C TYR A 78 -6.84 -21.03 13.61
N GLN A 79 -7.25 -19.95 14.28
CA GLN A 79 -7.36 -19.91 15.74
C GLN A 79 -8.54 -20.75 16.26
N PHE A 80 -9.62 -20.85 15.47
CA PHE A 80 -10.72 -21.79 15.72
C PHE A 80 -10.20 -23.24 15.72
N SER A 81 -9.47 -23.64 14.69
CA SER A 81 -8.98 -25.02 14.54
C SER A 81 -8.00 -25.41 15.66
N ILE A 82 -7.08 -24.53 16.04
CA ILE A 82 -6.13 -24.79 17.14
C ILE A 82 -6.85 -24.93 18.48
N SER A 83 -7.75 -24.00 18.80
CA SER A 83 -8.49 -24.06 20.07
C SER A 83 -9.44 -25.26 20.13
N ALA A 84 -10.08 -25.64 19.03
CA ALA A 84 -10.86 -26.85 18.91
C ALA A 84 -10.01 -28.11 19.14
N GLY A 85 -8.82 -28.18 18.54
CA GLY A 85 -7.88 -29.28 18.74
C GLY A 85 -7.40 -29.41 20.19
N ILE A 86 -7.04 -28.30 20.84
CA ILE A 86 -6.62 -28.30 22.25
C ILE A 86 -7.77 -28.75 23.16
N ALA A 87 -8.98 -28.24 22.95
CA ALA A 87 -10.17 -28.61 23.72
C ALA A 87 -10.52 -30.10 23.54
N MET A 88 -10.35 -30.63 22.33
CA MET A 88 -10.52 -32.05 22.04
C MET A 88 -9.47 -32.89 22.78
N CYS A 89 -8.18 -32.54 22.69
CA CYS A 89 -7.12 -33.25 23.41
C CYS A 89 -7.36 -33.29 24.93
N TYR A 90 -7.93 -32.22 25.50
CA TYR A 90 -8.31 -32.19 26.91
C TYR A 90 -9.51 -33.11 27.22
N SER A 91 -10.43 -33.26 26.27
CA SER A 91 -11.54 -34.20 26.38
C SER A 91 -11.06 -35.65 26.43
N CYS A 92 -9.92 -35.98 25.80
CA CYS A 92 -9.26 -37.29 25.93
C CYS A 92 -8.80 -37.59 27.36
N LEU A 93 -8.51 -36.57 28.18
CA LEU A 93 -8.04 -36.71 29.56
C LEU A 93 -9.19 -36.86 30.57
N ALA A 94 -10.44 -36.87 30.09
CA ALA A 94 -11.60 -37.14 30.93
C ALA A 94 -11.54 -38.60 31.44
N GLU A 95 -11.55 -38.77 32.76
CA GLU A 95 -11.62 -40.10 33.37
C GLU A 95 -13.06 -40.62 33.25
N VAL A 96 -13.19 -41.86 32.80
CA VAL A 96 -14.46 -42.60 32.78
C VAL A 96 -14.41 -43.63 33.90
N ASN A 97 -15.08 -43.33 35.03
CA ASN A 97 -15.18 -44.27 36.14
C ASN A 97 -16.44 -45.13 35.95
N GLY A 98 -16.29 -46.26 35.26
CA GLY A 98 -17.28 -47.36 35.15
C GLY A 98 -18.59 -47.02 34.45
N GLU A 99 -19.34 -46.03 34.94
CA GLU A 99 -20.69 -45.66 34.49
C GLU A 99 -20.93 -44.14 34.38
N GLN A 100 -20.02 -43.29 34.87
CA GLN A 100 -20.22 -41.83 34.83
C GLN A 100 -19.01 -41.08 34.30
N VAL A 101 -19.27 -40.20 33.32
CA VAL A 101 -18.31 -39.20 32.86
C VAL A 101 -18.22 -38.09 33.90
N ARG A 102 -17.01 -37.80 34.37
CA ARG A 102 -16.81 -36.73 35.36
C ARG A 102 -16.80 -35.36 34.67
N TYR A 103 -17.99 -34.78 34.47
CA TYR A 103 -18.16 -33.48 33.80
C TYR A 103 -17.42 -32.32 34.46
N ILE A 104 -17.03 -32.44 35.74
CA ILE A 104 -16.23 -31.42 36.45
C ILE A 104 -14.92 -31.08 35.73
N LYS A 105 -14.33 -32.05 35.01
CA LYS A 105 -13.08 -31.83 34.26
C LYS A 105 -13.27 -30.88 33.08
N PHE A 106 -14.43 -30.93 32.43
CA PHE A 106 -14.77 -30.00 31.34
C PHE A 106 -14.86 -28.57 31.86
N TRP A 107 -15.50 -28.38 33.02
CA TRP A 107 -15.58 -27.08 33.69
C TRP A 107 -14.21 -26.59 34.19
N SER A 108 -13.36 -27.48 34.68
CA SER A 108 -11.99 -27.13 35.10
C SER A 108 -11.09 -26.69 33.95
N TYR A 109 -11.44 -27.00 32.70
CA TYR A 109 -10.78 -26.46 31.51
C TYR A 109 -11.49 -25.23 30.96
N GLY A 110 -12.81 -25.30 30.76
CA GLY A 110 -13.60 -24.26 30.12
C GLY A 110 -13.61 -22.94 30.89
N ILE A 111 -13.80 -22.98 32.22
CA ILE A 111 -13.86 -21.76 33.04
C ILE A 111 -12.51 -21.02 33.00
N PRO A 112 -11.35 -21.67 33.29
CA PRO A 112 -10.08 -20.98 33.18
C PRO A 112 -9.68 -20.59 31.76
N TRP A 113 -10.26 -21.21 30.72
CA TRP A 113 -10.04 -20.82 29.34
C TRP A 113 -10.74 -19.49 29.02
N ILE A 114 -12.06 -19.42 29.25
CA ILE A 114 -12.87 -18.22 29.00
C ILE A 114 -12.35 -17.05 29.85
N LEU A 115 -12.00 -17.30 31.12
CA LEU A 115 -11.43 -16.25 31.98
C LEU A 115 -10.11 -15.70 31.41
N GLY A 116 -9.26 -16.57 30.85
CA GLY A 116 -8.03 -16.15 30.18
C GLY A 116 -8.30 -15.26 28.96
N GLN A 117 -9.27 -15.63 28.11
CA GLN A 117 -9.68 -14.82 26.96
C GLN A 117 -10.26 -13.47 27.39
N ALA A 118 -11.11 -13.47 28.41
CA ALA A 118 -11.74 -12.27 28.95
C ALA A 118 -10.70 -11.29 29.50
N ILE A 119 -9.75 -11.78 30.31
CA ILE A 119 -8.64 -10.95 30.83
C ILE A 119 -7.83 -10.37 29.67
N SER A 120 -7.43 -11.19 28.71
CA SER A 120 -6.67 -10.71 27.54
C SER A 120 -7.43 -9.66 26.73
N LEU A 121 -8.74 -9.83 26.53
CA LEU A 121 -9.57 -8.87 25.79
C LEU A 121 -9.75 -7.57 26.59
N VAL A 122 -9.99 -7.65 27.89
CA VAL A 122 -10.15 -6.47 28.76
C VAL A 122 -8.85 -5.66 28.79
N VAL A 123 -7.70 -6.32 28.95
CA VAL A 123 -6.39 -5.64 28.92
C VAL A 123 -6.17 -4.99 27.55
N ASN A 124 -6.48 -5.69 26.45
CA ASN A 124 -6.36 -5.13 25.12
C ASN A 124 -7.24 -3.90 24.90
N LEU A 125 -8.51 -3.95 25.33
CA LEU A 125 -9.45 -2.84 25.20
C LEU A 125 -9.12 -1.67 26.15
N ALA A 126 -8.54 -1.93 27.31
CA ALA A 126 -8.16 -0.90 28.28
C ALA A 126 -6.93 -0.10 27.82
N PHE A 127 -5.93 -0.78 27.25
CA PHE A 127 -4.69 -0.13 26.80
C PHE A 127 -4.73 0.32 25.34
N LEU A 128 -5.70 -0.14 24.54
CA LEU A 128 -5.85 0.14 23.10
C LEU A 128 -4.49 0.15 22.37
N PRO A 129 -3.70 -0.94 22.46
CA PRO A 129 -2.29 -0.92 22.04
C PRO A 129 -2.12 -0.59 20.55
N ASP A 130 -3.12 -0.91 19.73
CA ASP A 130 -3.24 -0.48 18.35
C ASP A 130 -4.68 -0.71 17.86
N ALA A 131 -5.34 0.35 17.39
CA ALA A 131 -6.71 0.32 16.89
C ALA A 131 -6.80 0.14 15.36
N GLY A 132 -5.71 -0.31 14.72
CA GLY A 132 -5.62 -0.55 13.28
C GLY A 132 -5.16 0.66 12.47
N SER A 133 -5.04 1.83 13.09
CA SER A 133 -4.51 3.05 12.48
C SER A 133 -2.99 3.05 12.36
N ARG A 134 -2.27 2.36 13.25
CA ARG A 134 -0.80 2.43 13.30
C ARG A 134 -0.17 1.71 12.12
N ALA A 135 -0.59 0.48 11.83
CA ALA A 135 -0.07 -0.27 10.68
C ALA A 135 -0.29 0.50 9.37
N LEU A 136 -1.47 1.11 9.19
CA LEU A 136 -1.71 1.98 8.03
C LEU A 136 -0.77 3.19 8.03
N ALA A 137 -0.65 3.91 9.15
CA ALA A 137 0.24 5.05 9.26
C ALA A 137 1.69 4.66 8.92
N GLU A 138 2.21 3.59 9.49
CA GLU A 138 3.56 3.09 9.20
C GLU A 138 3.77 2.80 7.71
N THR A 139 2.82 2.12 7.06
CA THR A 139 2.91 1.85 5.61
C THR A 139 2.81 3.11 4.75
N LEU A 140 1.99 4.09 5.16
CA LEU A 140 1.89 5.38 4.47
C LEU A 140 3.20 6.16 4.63
N HIS A 141 3.74 6.21 5.85
CA HIS A 141 5.01 6.87 6.13
C HIS A 141 6.14 6.26 5.29
N GLU A 142 6.25 4.93 5.27
CA GLU A 142 7.25 4.22 4.47
C GLU A 142 7.07 4.54 2.98
N ALA A 143 5.83 4.66 2.50
CA ALA A 143 5.55 5.05 1.13
C ALA A 143 6.09 6.45 0.81
N PHE A 144 5.78 7.43 1.64
CA PHE A 144 6.25 8.79 1.47
C PHE A 144 7.77 8.90 1.62
N LEU A 145 8.38 8.23 2.61
CA LEU A 145 9.83 8.17 2.77
C LEU A 145 10.53 7.60 1.55
N ILE A 146 10.02 6.52 0.95
CA ILE A 146 10.64 5.94 -0.25
C ILE A 146 10.51 6.87 -1.46
N MET A 147 9.41 7.64 -1.56
CA MET A 147 9.24 8.66 -2.60
C MET A 147 10.15 9.88 -2.38
N GLN A 148 10.47 10.23 -1.13
CA GLN A 148 11.25 11.43 -0.79
C GLN A 148 12.75 11.17 -0.66
N VAL A 149 13.15 10.16 0.12
CA VAL A 149 14.50 9.96 0.67
C VAL A 149 15.35 9.01 -0.18
N LYS A 150 14.75 8.11 -0.97
CA LYS A 150 15.51 7.22 -1.88
C LYS A 150 15.73 7.82 -3.27
N ASP A 151 15.98 9.12 -3.34
CA ASP A 151 16.34 9.83 -4.57
C ASP A 151 15.27 9.72 -5.67
N ALA A 152 14.02 9.34 -5.35
CA ALA A 152 13.00 9.04 -6.37
C ALA A 152 12.71 10.24 -7.28
N LEU A 153 12.86 11.44 -6.73
CA LEU A 153 12.72 12.74 -7.38
C LEU A 153 14.06 13.48 -7.50
N GLU A 154 15.19 12.87 -7.14
CA GLU A 154 16.54 13.38 -7.43
C GLU A 154 16.98 12.85 -8.79
N ILE A 155 17.01 13.76 -9.76
CA ILE A 155 17.35 13.48 -11.15
C ILE A 155 18.41 14.51 -11.54
N PRO A 156 19.49 14.14 -12.27
CA PRO A 156 19.79 12.85 -12.90
C PRO A 156 20.29 11.77 -11.95
N ARG A 157 19.97 10.49 -12.24
CA ARG A 157 20.44 9.35 -11.44
C ARG A 157 20.62 8.07 -12.27
N PRO A 158 21.56 7.17 -11.90
CA PRO A 158 21.67 5.88 -12.53
C PRO A 158 20.45 5.00 -12.25
N ARG A 159 20.11 4.12 -13.18
CA ARG A 159 18.94 3.22 -13.07
C ARG A 159 19.08 2.27 -11.88
N ASN A 160 18.40 2.57 -10.77
CA ASN A 160 18.45 1.76 -9.56
C ASN A 160 17.31 0.72 -9.50
N VAL A 161 17.65 -0.55 -9.71
CA VAL A 161 16.71 -1.68 -9.64
C VAL A 161 16.12 -1.85 -8.23
N LEU A 162 16.91 -1.55 -7.19
CA LEU A 162 16.46 -1.66 -5.80
C LEU A 162 15.35 -0.67 -5.49
N LEU A 163 15.43 0.54 -6.04
CA LEU A 163 14.36 1.52 -5.86
C LEU A 163 13.08 1.09 -6.57
N ARG A 164 13.15 0.62 -7.83
CA ARG A 164 11.96 0.11 -8.53
C ARG A 164 11.29 -1.02 -7.73
N ARG A 165 12.09 -1.94 -7.19
CA ARG A 165 11.59 -3.01 -6.32
C ARG A 165 11.00 -2.46 -5.01
N SER A 166 11.60 -1.43 -4.42
CA SER A 166 11.09 -0.76 -3.22
C SER A 166 9.74 -0.09 -3.47
N LEU A 167 9.61 0.65 -4.58
CA LEU A 167 8.37 1.32 -4.99
C LEU A 167 7.27 0.29 -5.31
N ALA A 168 7.60 -0.80 -6.00
CA ALA A 168 6.66 -1.89 -6.25
C ALA A 168 6.21 -2.59 -4.95
N ARG A 169 7.12 -2.75 -3.98
CA ARG A 169 6.79 -3.32 -2.67
C ARG A 169 5.81 -2.40 -1.91
N VAL A 170 6.09 -1.11 -1.87
CA VAL A 170 5.21 -0.10 -1.26
C VAL A 170 3.84 -0.08 -1.93
N PHE A 171 3.81 -0.12 -3.26
CA PHE A 171 2.57 -0.14 -4.04
C PHE A 171 1.61 -1.23 -3.56
N VAL A 172 2.14 -2.44 -3.34
CA VAL A 172 1.38 -3.59 -2.80
C VAL A 172 1.08 -3.39 -1.31
N ALA A 173 2.06 -2.94 -0.51
CA ALA A 173 1.92 -2.75 0.93
C ALA A 173 0.78 -1.78 1.30
N VAL A 174 0.64 -0.64 0.61
CA VAL A 174 -0.46 0.31 0.84
C VAL A 174 -1.82 -0.33 0.51
N GLY A 175 -1.87 -1.18 -0.51
CA GLY A 175 -3.06 -1.96 -0.85
C GLY A 175 -3.45 -2.96 0.24
N VAL A 176 -2.47 -3.68 0.78
CA VAL A 176 -2.66 -4.63 1.88
C VAL A 176 -3.09 -3.91 3.16
N ALA A 177 -2.46 -2.79 3.49
CA ALA A 177 -2.79 -2.01 4.69
C ALA A 177 -4.23 -1.46 4.65
N TYR A 178 -4.67 -0.93 3.50
CA TYR A 178 -6.06 -0.53 3.32
C TYR A 178 -7.05 -1.71 3.42
N ARG A 179 -6.69 -2.87 2.85
CA ARG A 179 -7.51 -4.08 2.96
C ARG A 179 -7.65 -4.51 4.42
N ASP A 180 -6.55 -4.57 5.16
CA ASP A 180 -6.55 -4.95 6.58
C ASP A 180 -7.40 -3.98 7.42
N LEU A 181 -7.30 -2.65 7.17
CA LEU A 181 -8.15 -1.65 7.82
C LEU A 181 -9.66 -1.92 7.64
N ARG A 182 -10.06 -2.44 6.47
CA ARG A 182 -11.47 -2.72 6.15
C ARG A 182 -11.95 -4.10 6.59
N LEU A 183 -11.04 -5.06 6.73
CA LEU A 183 -11.34 -6.42 7.18
C LEU A 183 -11.57 -6.45 8.70
N ASP A 184 -10.79 -5.66 9.44
CA ASP A 184 -10.83 -5.62 10.88
C ASP A 184 -11.72 -4.49 11.42
N VAL A 185 -12.19 -4.67 12.65
CA VAL A 185 -12.78 -3.58 13.43
C VAL A 185 -11.67 -2.57 13.74
N SER A 186 -11.86 -1.31 13.37
CA SER A 186 -10.86 -0.26 13.57
C SER A 186 -11.42 0.93 14.33
N PHE A 187 -10.56 1.55 15.14
CA PHE A 187 -10.86 2.83 15.79
C PHE A 187 -9.80 3.84 15.35
N THR A 188 -10.17 4.67 14.37
CA THR A 188 -9.23 5.52 13.65
C THR A 188 -9.86 6.86 13.32
N ARG A 189 -9.02 7.87 13.11
CA ARG A 189 -9.44 9.18 12.56
C ARG A 189 -9.58 9.14 11.04
N TYR A 190 -9.00 8.14 10.39
CA TYR A 190 -9.10 7.96 8.95
C TYR A 190 -10.46 7.41 8.57
N ASN A 191 -11.13 8.09 7.64
CA ASN A 191 -12.34 7.56 7.01
C ASN A 191 -11.95 6.48 5.97
N PRO A 192 -12.45 5.23 6.06
CA PRO A 192 -12.10 4.17 5.10
C PRO A 192 -12.41 4.51 3.64
N VAL A 193 -13.38 5.39 3.37
CA VAL A 193 -13.68 5.83 1.99
C VAL A 193 -12.57 6.74 1.47
N GLU A 194 -12.17 7.75 2.24
CA GLU A 194 -11.07 8.66 1.89
C GLU A 194 -9.73 7.92 1.78
N VAL A 195 -9.49 6.90 2.61
CA VAL A 195 -8.26 6.07 2.52
C VAL A 195 -8.21 5.26 1.22
N ARG A 196 -9.36 4.86 0.67
CA ARG A 196 -9.41 4.17 -0.63
C ARG A 196 -8.92 5.07 -1.74
N GLU A 197 -9.38 6.32 -1.73
CA GLU A 197 -8.99 7.34 -2.69
C GLU A 197 -7.52 7.71 -2.50
N LEU A 198 -7.08 7.92 -1.26
CA LEU A 198 -5.69 8.15 -0.91
C LEU A 198 -4.77 7.04 -1.44
N ARG A 199 -5.14 5.76 -1.22
CA ARG A 199 -4.40 4.60 -1.77
C ARG A 199 -4.29 4.70 -3.28
N ASN A 200 -5.39 4.99 -3.98
CA ASN A 200 -5.40 5.08 -5.45
C ASN A 200 -4.47 6.20 -5.94
N LEU A 201 -4.50 7.36 -5.27
CA LEU A 201 -3.65 8.51 -5.59
C LEU A 201 -2.17 8.21 -5.33
N ILE A 202 -1.83 7.63 -4.18
CA ILE A 202 -0.47 7.18 -3.84
C ILE A 202 0.04 6.18 -4.88
N GLN A 203 -0.78 5.20 -5.25
CA GLN A 203 -0.46 4.22 -6.29
C GLN A 203 -0.29 4.89 -7.67
N GLY A 204 -1.08 5.91 -7.98
CA GLY A 204 -0.93 6.76 -9.15
C GLY A 204 0.41 7.49 -9.18
N VAL A 205 0.78 8.15 -8.07
CA VAL A 205 2.09 8.82 -7.90
C VAL A 205 3.25 7.83 -8.07
N ILE A 206 3.18 6.65 -7.45
CA ILE A 206 4.21 5.61 -7.60
C ILE A 206 4.36 5.20 -9.07
N ARG A 207 3.24 5.00 -9.80
CA ARG A 207 3.27 4.67 -11.22
C ARG A 207 3.91 5.80 -12.04
N SER A 208 3.53 7.05 -11.79
CA SER A 208 4.15 8.21 -12.45
C SER A 208 5.66 8.27 -12.21
N ILE A 209 6.12 8.06 -10.96
CA ILE A 209 7.55 8.03 -10.62
C ILE A 209 8.27 6.87 -11.32
N LEU A 210 7.65 5.70 -11.44
CA LEU A 210 8.22 4.54 -12.14
C LEU A 210 8.34 4.75 -13.66
N LEU A 211 7.57 5.66 -14.24
CA LEU A 211 7.62 6.03 -15.66
C LEU A 211 8.71 7.08 -15.97
N LEU A 212 9.22 7.79 -14.96
CA LEU A 212 10.28 8.78 -15.16
C LEU A 212 11.56 8.10 -15.72
N LYS A 213 12.05 8.60 -16.85
CA LYS A 213 13.38 8.28 -17.37
C LYS A 213 14.41 8.91 -16.43
N THR A 214 15.42 8.16 -15.99
CA THR A 214 16.37 8.63 -14.97
C THR A 214 17.67 9.19 -15.55
N GLU A 215 17.95 8.87 -16.82
CA GLU A 215 19.13 9.31 -17.57
C GLU A 215 18.70 10.42 -18.53
N THR A 216 19.18 11.64 -18.29
CA THR A 216 18.82 12.82 -19.08
C THR A 216 19.98 13.80 -19.16
N ARG A 217 20.25 14.33 -20.35
CA ARG A 217 21.18 15.46 -20.56
C ARG A 217 20.59 16.83 -20.19
N LEU A 218 19.31 16.88 -19.77
CA LEU A 218 18.64 18.14 -19.44
C LEU A 218 19.39 18.96 -18.38
N PHE A 219 19.98 18.30 -17.38
CA PHE A 219 20.69 18.95 -16.26
C PHE A 219 22.23 18.95 -16.44
N GLU A 220 22.75 18.63 -17.63
CA GLU A 220 24.18 18.88 -17.90
C GLU A 220 24.46 20.38 -17.86
N ARG A 221 25.68 20.76 -17.44
CA ARG A 221 26.10 22.17 -17.50
C ARG A 221 26.30 22.56 -18.95
N TRP A 222 25.32 23.24 -19.51
CA TRP A 222 25.41 23.86 -20.82
C TRP A 222 26.16 25.19 -20.66
N ASP A 223 27.46 25.20 -20.96
CA ASP A 223 28.26 26.43 -20.92
C ASP A 223 27.72 27.44 -21.95
N LEU A 224 27.53 28.69 -21.53
CA LEU A 224 27.28 29.79 -22.45
C LEU A 224 28.52 29.98 -23.33
N PRO A 225 28.41 30.10 -24.66
CA PRO A 225 29.55 30.42 -25.49
C PRO A 225 30.13 31.76 -25.02
N GLU A 226 31.43 31.77 -24.72
CA GLU A 226 32.19 32.98 -24.45
C GLU A 226 31.95 33.96 -25.60
N ALA A 227 31.30 35.09 -25.27
CA ALA A 227 31.16 36.32 -26.06
C ALA A 227 31.49 36.20 -27.56
N GLY A 228 30.53 35.70 -28.33
CA GLY A 228 30.53 35.77 -29.79
C GLY A 228 29.10 35.85 -30.28
N ILE A 229 28.59 37.07 -30.46
CA ILE A 229 27.24 37.34 -30.98
C ILE A 229 27.10 36.67 -32.35
N VAL A 230 26.32 35.61 -32.43
CA VAL A 230 25.56 35.28 -33.64
C VAL A 230 24.10 35.19 -33.20
N PRO A 231 23.25 36.18 -33.54
CA PRO A 231 21.83 35.99 -33.35
C PRO A 231 21.42 34.91 -34.34
N VAL A 232 20.97 33.75 -33.85
CA VAL A 232 20.18 32.84 -34.68
C VAL A 232 18.83 33.53 -34.88
N THR A 233 18.79 34.46 -35.83
CA THR A 233 17.56 34.92 -36.45
C THR A 233 17.01 33.73 -37.20
N VAL A 234 16.06 33.02 -36.59
CA VAL A 234 15.14 32.15 -37.33
C VAL A 234 14.32 33.10 -38.20
N THR A 235 14.78 33.35 -39.43
CA THR A 235 14.01 34.09 -40.41
C THR A 235 12.73 33.30 -40.66
N ALA A 236 11.60 33.93 -40.31
CA ALA A 236 10.26 33.50 -40.64
C ALA A 236 10.24 32.98 -42.08
N PHE A 237 9.79 31.75 -42.26
CA PHE A 237 9.57 31.16 -43.57
C PHE A 237 8.50 32.01 -44.28
N GLU A 238 8.92 32.81 -45.24
CA GLU A 238 8.01 33.59 -46.09
C GLU A 238 7.02 32.64 -46.75
N THR A 239 5.74 32.85 -46.43
CA THR A 239 4.60 32.33 -47.18
C THR A 239 4.67 32.86 -48.61
N ILE A 240 5.16 32.05 -49.54
CA ILE A 240 4.95 32.26 -50.98
C ILE A 240 3.68 31.49 -51.36
N ALA A 241 2.59 32.24 -51.51
CA ALA A 241 1.42 31.81 -52.25
C ALA A 241 1.70 31.93 -53.75
N THR A 242 1.58 30.83 -54.50
CA THR A 242 1.20 30.84 -55.92
C THR A 242 0.52 29.53 -56.28
N ASP A 243 -0.66 29.68 -56.88
CA ASP A 243 -1.58 28.68 -57.42
C ASP A 243 -1.05 27.92 -58.67
N VAL A 244 -1.53 26.68 -58.82
CA VAL A 244 -1.96 25.97 -60.06
C VAL A 244 -0.93 25.67 -61.17
N ASP A 245 -0.53 24.39 -61.33
CA ASP A 245 -1.02 23.38 -62.32
C ASP A 245 0.02 22.28 -62.63
N GLY A 246 -0.45 21.07 -62.96
CA GLY A 246 0.21 20.16 -63.91
C GLY A 246 1.37 19.22 -63.49
N SER A 247 1.01 17.94 -63.25
CA SER A 247 1.67 16.71 -63.76
C SER A 247 3.13 16.32 -63.39
N THR A 248 3.23 15.15 -62.75
CA THR A 248 4.19 14.02 -62.95
C THR A 248 5.70 14.29 -62.97
N GLU A 249 6.44 13.76 -61.98
CA GLU A 249 7.33 12.59 -62.13
C GLU A 249 8.23 12.40 -60.90
N ALA A 250 8.51 11.13 -60.60
CA ALA A 250 9.36 10.68 -59.52
C ALA A 250 10.82 11.07 -59.75
N SER A 251 11.47 11.63 -58.73
CA SER A 251 12.93 11.61 -58.63
C SER A 251 13.37 11.76 -57.17
N SER A 252 14.29 10.88 -56.80
CA SER A 252 15.05 10.76 -55.55
C SER A 252 15.20 12.03 -54.72
N GLY A 253 14.62 12.02 -53.52
CA GLY A 253 14.80 13.05 -52.50
C GLY A 253 15.97 12.73 -51.58
N ASP A 254 17.07 13.42 -51.83
CA ASP A 254 18.27 13.59 -51.01
C ASP A 254 17.94 13.74 -49.51
N THR A 255 18.46 12.85 -48.68
CA THR A 255 18.54 13.07 -47.22
C THR A 255 19.53 14.19 -46.97
N LYS A 256 19.02 15.43 -46.92
CA LYS A 256 19.74 16.61 -46.43
C LYS A 256 20.05 16.39 -44.94
N THR A 257 21.22 15.84 -44.66
CA THR A 257 21.80 15.78 -43.32
C THR A 257 22.02 17.23 -42.88
N MET A 258 21.33 17.67 -41.83
CA MET A 258 21.62 18.95 -41.19
C MET A 258 23.07 18.93 -40.68
N PRO A 259 23.80 20.06 -40.72
CA PRO A 259 25.12 20.14 -40.10
C PRO A 259 24.97 19.97 -38.58
N GLY A 260 25.83 19.14 -37.97
CA GLY A 260 25.75 18.77 -36.55
C GLY A 260 25.81 19.94 -35.55
N ASP A 261 26.30 21.11 -35.97
CA ASP A 261 26.30 22.34 -35.14
C ASP A 261 24.89 22.88 -34.87
N ASP A 262 23.95 22.70 -35.80
CA ASP A 262 22.56 23.18 -35.63
C ASP A 262 21.77 22.27 -34.66
N GLU A 263 22.08 20.96 -34.62
CA GLU A 263 21.44 20.00 -33.71
C GLU A 263 21.85 20.25 -32.25
N ASP A 264 23.13 20.52 -32.00
CA ASP A 264 23.66 20.82 -30.67
C ASP A 264 23.20 22.20 -30.15
N ALA A 265 23.08 23.21 -31.04
CA ALA A 265 22.55 24.53 -30.70
C ALA A 265 21.07 24.47 -30.28
N LEU A 266 20.29 23.64 -30.96
CA LEU A 266 18.87 23.42 -30.70
C LEU A 266 18.64 22.64 -29.40
N LEU A 267 19.44 21.59 -29.17
CA LEU A 267 19.47 20.82 -27.92
C LEU A 267 19.77 21.74 -26.73
N ARG A 268 20.76 22.64 -26.86
CA ARG A 268 21.11 23.66 -25.85
C ARG A 268 19.98 24.61 -25.56
N LEU A 269 19.32 25.13 -26.60
CA LEU A 269 18.21 26.08 -26.44
C LEU A 269 17.05 25.45 -25.65
N VAL A 270 16.66 24.23 -26.02
CA VAL A 270 15.60 23.47 -25.33
C VAL A 270 16.02 23.15 -23.89
N ALA A 271 17.26 22.70 -23.67
CA ALA A 271 17.72 22.37 -22.32
C ALA A 271 17.78 23.60 -21.41
N LEU A 272 18.33 24.72 -21.87
CA LEU A 272 18.39 25.98 -21.09
C LEU A 272 17.00 26.52 -20.73
N LYS A 273 16.01 26.35 -21.61
CA LYS A 273 14.63 26.80 -21.38
C LYS A 273 13.84 25.89 -20.44
N LEU A 274 13.99 24.57 -20.51
CA LEU A 274 13.24 23.63 -19.66
C LEU A 274 13.94 23.25 -18.35
N ALA A 275 15.27 23.37 -18.24
CA ALA A 275 16.01 22.84 -17.08
C ALA A 275 15.55 23.48 -15.76
N ALA A 276 15.54 24.82 -15.68
CA ALA A 276 15.15 25.53 -14.47
C ALA A 276 13.67 25.29 -14.07
N PRO A 277 12.68 25.43 -14.99
CA PRO A 277 11.29 25.08 -14.66
C PRO A 277 11.11 23.63 -14.20
N THR A 278 11.84 22.69 -14.82
CA THR A 278 11.76 21.27 -14.46
C THR A 278 12.39 20.99 -13.08
N GLU A 279 13.48 21.66 -12.75
CA GLU A 279 14.13 21.57 -11.42
C GLU A 279 13.22 22.14 -10.32
N ASP A 280 12.64 23.32 -10.54
CA ASP A 280 11.69 23.95 -9.62
C ASP A 280 10.47 23.05 -9.36
N MET A 281 9.94 22.41 -10.41
CA MET A 281 8.86 21.42 -10.27
C MET A 281 9.27 20.25 -9.39
N LEU A 282 10.45 19.67 -9.59
CA LEU A 282 10.94 18.55 -8.77
C LEU A 282 11.11 18.95 -7.30
N LEU A 283 11.63 20.15 -7.03
CA LEU A 283 11.76 20.68 -5.67
C LEU A 283 10.40 20.83 -4.99
N HIS A 284 9.42 21.43 -5.67
CA HIS A 284 8.08 21.61 -5.11
C HIS A 284 7.29 20.30 -5.00
N MET A 285 7.48 19.34 -5.91
CA MET A 285 6.94 17.98 -5.79
C MET A 285 7.39 17.32 -4.49
N ARG A 286 8.68 17.43 -4.15
CA ARG A 286 9.21 16.89 -2.88
C ARG A 286 8.59 17.59 -1.67
N SER A 287 8.43 18.91 -1.73
CA SER A 287 7.80 19.69 -0.66
C SER A 287 6.35 19.27 -0.40
N VAL A 288 5.57 19.02 -1.46
CA VAL A 288 4.19 18.52 -1.33
C VAL A 288 4.16 17.13 -0.72
N ILE A 289 4.99 16.20 -1.19
CA ILE A 289 5.04 14.83 -0.65
C ILE A 289 5.44 14.83 0.83
N ARG A 290 6.40 15.69 1.23
CA ARG A 290 6.78 15.91 2.65
C ARG A 290 5.63 16.44 3.49
N SER A 291 4.93 17.44 2.97
CA SER A 291 3.82 18.07 3.68
C SER A 291 2.64 17.12 3.83
N CYS A 292 2.35 16.30 2.82
CA CYS A 292 1.33 15.26 2.88
C CYS A 292 1.64 14.20 3.93
N ASP A 293 2.90 13.73 3.99
CA ASP A 293 3.34 12.76 5.00
C ASP A 293 3.16 13.32 6.41
N ALA A 294 3.65 14.55 6.66
CA ALA A 294 3.49 15.22 7.95
C ALA A 294 2.01 15.38 8.34
N ALA A 295 1.16 15.81 7.41
CA ALA A 295 -0.28 15.98 7.65
C ALA A 295 -0.98 14.66 7.99
N LEU A 296 -0.67 13.57 7.28
CA LEU A 296 -1.23 12.25 7.57
C LEU A 296 -0.70 11.71 8.92
N MET A 297 0.59 11.89 9.22
CA MET A 297 1.16 11.54 10.52
C MET A 297 0.50 12.30 11.67
N ASP A 298 0.22 13.59 11.49
CA ASP A 298 -0.52 14.40 12.47
C ASP A 298 -1.95 13.92 12.66
N MET A 299 -2.66 13.63 11.56
CA MET A 299 -4.01 13.08 11.62
C MET A 299 -4.03 11.76 12.39
N SER A 300 -3.08 10.85 12.13
CA SER A 300 -3.01 9.55 12.79
C SER A 300 -2.65 9.63 14.28
N GLY A 301 -2.04 10.73 14.72
CA GLY A 301 -1.52 10.89 16.08
C GLY A 301 -0.16 10.23 16.32
N TYR A 302 0.46 9.63 15.30
CA TYR A 302 1.76 8.95 15.41
C TYR A 302 2.96 9.82 14.99
N ARG A 303 2.78 11.11 14.69
CA ARG A 303 3.90 11.98 14.26
C ARG A 303 5.07 12.00 15.24
N SER A 304 4.82 12.00 16.56
CA SER A 304 5.91 12.00 17.55
C SER A 304 6.68 10.67 17.64
N ALA A 305 6.13 9.57 17.14
CA ALA A 305 6.73 8.25 17.24
C ALA A 305 7.38 7.79 15.92
N LEU A 306 6.80 8.17 14.78
CA LEU A 306 7.20 7.70 13.45
C LEU A 306 7.44 8.83 12.46
N GLY A 307 6.71 9.94 12.58
CA GLY A 307 6.67 10.97 11.55
C GLY A 307 7.83 11.96 11.58
N PRO A 308 7.87 12.88 10.59
CA PRO A 308 8.89 13.93 10.53
C PRO A 308 8.80 14.85 11.77
N PRO A 309 9.94 15.43 12.21
CA PRO A 309 10.02 16.22 13.43
C PRO A 309 8.98 17.35 13.45
N LYS A 310 8.46 17.67 14.64
CA LYS A 310 7.39 18.67 14.83
C LYS A 310 7.86 20.11 14.61
N ASP A 311 9.17 20.33 14.63
CA ASP A 311 9.78 21.66 14.57
C ASP A 311 9.65 22.29 13.16
N GLU A 312 9.37 21.49 12.14
CA GLU A 312 9.05 21.96 10.79
C GLU A 312 7.53 22.10 10.61
N ALA A 313 7.09 23.35 10.42
CA ALA A 313 5.71 23.68 10.08
C ALA A 313 5.43 23.32 8.62
N TYR A 314 4.89 22.12 8.41
CA TYR A 314 4.47 21.68 7.08
C TYR A 314 3.04 22.14 6.79
N ASP A 315 2.91 23.08 5.87
CA ASP A 315 1.64 23.51 5.30
C ASP A 315 1.43 22.89 3.92
N VAL A 316 0.49 21.95 3.84
CA VAL A 316 0.10 21.27 2.60
C VAL A 316 -0.43 22.29 1.57
N ASP A 317 -1.18 23.29 2.00
CA ASP A 317 -1.80 24.24 1.07
C ASP A 317 -0.76 25.20 0.49
N GLN A 318 0.20 25.65 1.30
CA GLN A 318 1.34 26.41 0.80
C GLN A 318 2.17 25.61 -0.20
N ALA A 319 2.55 24.38 0.14
CA ALA A 319 3.37 23.53 -0.74
C ALA A 319 2.68 23.27 -2.08
N LYS A 320 1.36 23.03 -2.06
CA LYS A 320 0.53 22.78 -3.24
C LYS A 320 0.40 24.02 -4.12
N ASN A 321 0.21 25.20 -3.53
CA ASN A 321 0.18 26.46 -4.26
C ASN A 321 1.51 26.77 -4.95
N LEU A 322 2.64 26.46 -4.30
CA LEU A 322 3.96 26.60 -4.93
C LEU A 322 4.17 25.61 -6.08
N LEU A 323 3.72 24.36 -5.93
CA LEU A 323 3.78 23.37 -7.00
C LEU A 323 2.96 23.80 -8.23
N ARG A 324 1.76 24.36 -8.03
CA ARG A 324 0.94 24.90 -9.13
C ARG A 324 1.63 26.04 -9.87
N LYS A 325 2.26 26.96 -9.15
CA LYS A 325 3.07 28.03 -9.78
C LYS A 325 4.22 27.47 -10.62
N ALA A 326 4.90 26.43 -10.14
CA ALA A 326 5.97 25.79 -10.90
C ALA A 326 5.46 25.05 -12.15
N ILE A 327 4.29 24.40 -12.03
CA ILE A 327 3.57 23.82 -13.16
C ILE A 327 3.23 24.89 -14.21
N ASP A 328 2.66 26.02 -13.78
CA ASP A 328 2.30 27.11 -14.68
C ASP A 328 3.55 27.71 -15.37
N GLY A 329 4.66 27.84 -14.63
CA GLY A 329 5.94 28.30 -15.17
C GLY A 329 6.51 27.34 -16.22
N PHE A 330 6.36 26.03 -16.02
CA PHE A 330 6.72 25.02 -17.02
C PHE A 330 5.83 25.10 -18.26
N ASP A 331 4.50 25.19 -18.07
CA ASP A 331 3.54 25.24 -19.17
C ASP A 331 3.76 26.51 -20.03
N GLN A 332 4.18 27.63 -19.43
CA GLN A 332 4.60 28.84 -20.15
C GLN A 332 5.88 28.62 -20.97
N ALA A 333 6.91 28.01 -20.36
CA ALA A 333 8.17 27.73 -21.06
C ALA A 333 7.98 26.75 -22.24
N ASP A 334 7.10 25.76 -22.10
CA ASP A 334 6.74 24.85 -23.19
C ASP A 334 5.98 25.57 -24.31
N GLN A 335 5.03 26.44 -23.98
CA GLN A 335 4.32 27.28 -24.96
C GLN A 335 5.25 28.22 -25.74
N GLU A 336 6.23 28.84 -25.08
CA GLU A 336 7.24 29.67 -25.76
C GLU A 336 8.01 28.87 -26.82
N LEU A 337 8.34 27.61 -26.53
CA LEU A 337 9.05 26.74 -27.47
C LEU A 337 8.18 26.29 -28.64
N GLN A 338 6.89 26.09 -28.41
CA GLN A 338 5.93 25.84 -29.49
C GLN A 338 5.77 27.06 -30.41
N LEU A 339 5.72 28.27 -29.83
CA LEU A 339 5.61 29.53 -30.57
C LEU A 339 6.86 29.86 -31.41
N LEU A 340 8.04 29.41 -30.97
CA LEU A 340 9.29 29.54 -31.73
C LEU A 340 9.34 28.63 -32.97
N GLY A 341 8.31 27.83 -33.25
CA GLY A 341 8.23 26.98 -34.46
C GLY A 341 9.17 25.78 -34.45
N VAL A 342 9.79 25.49 -33.29
CA VAL A 342 10.83 24.48 -33.10
C VAL A 342 10.25 23.05 -33.19
N LEU A 343 9.02 22.83 -32.75
CA LEU A 343 8.46 21.49 -32.55
C LEU A 343 8.40 20.52 -33.77
N PRO A 344 8.05 20.93 -35.01
CA PRO A 344 7.84 19.98 -36.10
C PRO A 344 9.12 19.27 -36.56
N ASP A 345 10.24 20.00 -36.65
CA ASP A 345 11.51 19.46 -37.15
C ASP A 345 12.39 18.88 -36.03
N THR A 346 12.26 19.36 -34.78
CA THR A 346 13.02 18.87 -33.61
C THR A 346 12.66 17.48 -33.12
N LEU A 347 11.46 17.00 -33.42
CA LEU A 347 11.05 15.63 -33.11
C LEU A 347 11.82 14.58 -33.92
N ARG A 348 12.50 14.97 -35.00
CA ARG A 348 13.41 14.08 -35.77
C ARG A 348 14.69 13.78 -35.00
N ILE A 349 15.12 14.67 -34.10
CA ILE A 349 16.33 14.50 -33.29
C ILE A 349 15.95 13.69 -32.03
N LYS A 350 16.51 12.49 -31.94
CA LYS A 350 16.24 11.52 -30.86
C LYS A 350 16.57 12.10 -29.47
N GLU A 351 17.58 12.95 -29.36
CA GLU A 351 18.00 13.52 -28.08
C GLU A 351 17.05 14.62 -27.58
N VAL A 352 16.62 15.53 -28.46
CA VAL A 352 15.65 16.59 -28.14
C VAL A 352 14.29 16.00 -27.75
N SER A 353 13.80 15.02 -28.52
CA SER A 353 12.56 14.30 -28.19
C SER A 353 12.64 13.57 -26.85
N ASN A 354 13.79 13.01 -26.49
CA ASN A 354 13.98 12.37 -25.18
C ASN A 354 13.91 13.37 -24.02
N ILE A 355 14.49 14.56 -24.17
CA ILE A 355 14.41 15.64 -23.15
C ILE A 355 12.97 16.12 -22.99
N LEU A 356 12.26 16.38 -24.09
CA LEU A 356 10.87 16.82 -24.06
C LEU A 356 9.97 15.77 -23.42
N VAL A 357 10.07 14.49 -23.83
CA VAL A 357 9.30 13.39 -23.24
C VAL A 357 9.58 13.26 -21.74
N PHE A 358 10.83 13.41 -21.34
CA PHE A 358 11.21 13.38 -19.92
C PHE A 358 10.55 14.51 -19.13
N ALA A 359 10.65 15.76 -19.61
CA ALA A 359 10.06 16.91 -18.95
C ALA A 359 8.53 16.81 -18.86
N HIS A 360 7.87 16.34 -19.92
CA HIS A 360 6.43 16.08 -19.92
C HIS A 360 6.03 14.96 -18.94
N HIS A 361 6.85 13.92 -18.76
CA HIS A 361 6.60 12.91 -17.73
C HIS A 361 6.72 13.48 -16.31
N ILE A 362 7.66 14.41 -16.06
CA ILE A 362 7.73 15.15 -14.78
C ILE A 362 6.47 15.98 -14.58
N ARG A 363 6.02 16.70 -15.61
CA ARG A 363 4.78 17.48 -15.58
C ARG A 363 3.55 16.63 -15.27
N GLY A 364 3.46 15.43 -15.85
CA GLY A 364 2.43 14.45 -15.52
C GLY A 364 2.52 13.95 -14.08
N ALA A 365 3.72 13.66 -13.59
CA ALA A 365 3.94 13.26 -12.20
C ALA A 365 3.58 14.36 -11.20
N ALA A 366 3.89 15.62 -11.53
CA ALA A 366 3.51 16.78 -10.72
C ALA A 366 1.99 16.92 -10.59
N GLY A 367 1.23 16.66 -11.67
CA GLY A 367 -0.24 16.63 -11.61
C GLY A 367 -0.79 15.53 -10.69
N SER A 368 -0.21 14.33 -10.72
CA SER A 368 -0.57 13.25 -9.78
C SER A 368 -0.27 13.62 -8.32
N ILE A 369 0.79 14.40 -8.07
CA ILE A 369 1.16 14.85 -6.72
C ILE A 369 0.28 16.01 -6.26
N ASP A 370 -0.10 16.95 -7.15
CA ASP A 370 -1.05 18.02 -6.82
C ASP A 370 -2.40 17.43 -6.38
N THR A 371 -2.93 16.49 -7.16
CA THR A 371 -4.20 15.80 -6.83
C THR A 371 -4.12 15.05 -5.50
N LEU A 372 -2.99 14.40 -5.19
CA LEU A 372 -2.73 13.82 -3.88
C LEU A 372 -2.72 14.89 -2.76
N GLY A 373 -2.07 16.03 -2.98
CA GLY A 373 -2.03 17.14 -2.03
C GLY A 373 -3.39 17.78 -1.78
N VAL A 374 -4.26 17.88 -2.81
CA VAL A 374 -5.64 18.33 -2.65
C VAL A 374 -6.39 17.38 -1.72
N HIS A 375 -6.36 16.09 -2.03
CA HIS A 375 -7.08 15.07 -1.25
C HIS A 375 -6.62 15.03 0.21
N VAL A 376 -5.31 15.11 0.48
CA VAL A 376 -4.79 15.14 1.85
C VAL A 376 -5.21 16.40 2.60
N SER A 377 -5.30 17.55 1.94
CA SER A 377 -5.82 18.79 2.56
C SER A 377 -7.30 18.64 2.93
N ASP A 378 -8.11 18.07 2.03
CA ASP A 378 -9.54 17.83 2.28
C ASP A 378 -9.75 16.82 3.43
N MET A 379 -8.93 15.78 3.48
CA MET A 379 -8.88 14.81 4.59
C MET A 379 -8.50 15.49 5.90
N LYS A 380 -7.52 16.42 5.89
CA LYS A 380 -7.10 17.18 7.08
C LYS A 380 -8.20 18.11 7.59
N GLN A 381 -8.94 18.77 6.70
CA GLN A 381 -10.07 19.63 7.06
C GLN A 381 -11.26 18.83 7.61
N SER A 382 -11.47 17.63 7.07
CA SER A 382 -12.53 16.71 7.51
C SER A 382 -12.13 15.89 8.75
N ALA A 383 -10.86 15.98 9.17
CA ALA A 383 -10.30 15.20 10.27
C ALA A 383 -10.97 15.58 11.61
N GLY A 384 -11.87 14.71 12.06
CA GLY A 384 -12.56 14.86 13.34
C GLY A 384 -11.92 14.03 14.45
N ARG A 385 -12.73 13.79 15.49
CA ARG A 385 -12.42 12.82 16.55
C ARG A 385 -12.32 11.40 15.96
N PRO A 386 -11.50 10.52 16.55
CA PRO A 386 -11.44 9.11 16.13
C PRO A 386 -12.83 8.48 16.19
N LYS A 387 -13.17 7.71 15.15
CA LYS A 387 -14.46 7.03 15.02
C LYS A 387 -14.25 5.52 14.98
N PHE A 388 -15.25 4.80 15.44
CA PHE A 388 -15.30 3.35 15.34
C PHE A 388 -15.85 2.95 13.98
N TYR A 389 -15.13 2.09 13.27
CA TYR A 389 -15.52 1.56 11.97
C TYR A 389 -15.67 0.04 12.04
N LEU A 390 -16.83 -0.43 11.62
CA LEU A 390 -17.11 -1.85 11.46
C LEU A 390 -16.52 -2.38 10.14
N PRO A 391 -16.22 -3.69 10.07
CA PRO A 391 -15.76 -4.32 8.84
C PRO A 391 -16.72 -4.03 7.68
N THR A 392 -16.20 -3.45 6.61
CA THR A 392 -17.00 -3.07 5.44
C THR A 392 -16.90 -4.10 4.31
N TYR A 393 -16.18 -5.21 4.53
CA TYR A 393 -16.16 -6.33 3.59
C TYR A 393 -17.42 -7.18 3.74
N SER A 394 -17.91 -7.75 2.64
CA SER A 394 -18.98 -8.74 2.71
C SER A 394 -18.50 -9.97 3.50
N LEU A 395 -19.40 -10.59 4.25
CA LEU A 395 -19.06 -11.72 5.13
C LEU A 395 -18.37 -12.87 4.38
N HIS A 396 -18.81 -13.16 3.15
CA HIS A 396 -18.20 -14.17 2.29
C HIS A 396 -16.73 -13.86 1.96
N MET A 397 -16.42 -12.61 1.59
CA MET A 397 -15.03 -12.20 1.36
C MET A 397 -14.23 -12.18 2.66
N ALA A 398 -14.85 -11.73 3.74
CA ALA A 398 -14.20 -11.65 5.05
C ALA A 398 -13.77 -13.04 5.57
N ILE A 399 -14.49 -14.10 5.22
CA ILE A 399 -14.13 -15.49 5.58
C ILE A 399 -12.88 -15.98 4.83
N ASN A 400 -12.73 -15.58 3.57
CA ASN A 400 -11.64 -16.05 2.72
C ASN A 400 -10.31 -15.33 2.97
N TYR A 401 -10.35 -14.08 3.47
CA TYR A 401 -9.15 -13.32 3.77
C TYR A 401 -8.72 -13.48 5.24
N ALA A 402 -7.44 -13.76 5.46
CA ALA A 402 -6.83 -13.77 6.78
C ALA A 402 -6.37 -12.37 7.21
N ASN A 403 -6.70 -11.99 8.44
CA ASN A 403 -6.23 -10.75 9.07
C ASN A 403 -4.71 -10.79 9.27
N ALA A 404 -4.09 -9.62 9.46
CA ALA A 404 -2.63 -9.49 9.60
C ALA A 404 -2.05 -10.38 10.71
N GLN A 405 -2.76 -10.51 11.84
CA GLN A 405 -2.32 -11.35 12.95
C GLN A 405 -2.28 -12.83 12.58
N ILE A 406 -3.29 -13.34 11.88
CA ILE A 406 -3.35 -14.75 11.47
C ILE A 406 -2.25 -15.06 10.46
N ARG A 407 -1.95 -14.13 9.55
CA ARG A 407 -0.82 -14.26 8.63
C ARG A 407 0.51 -14.32 9.38
N ARG A 408 0.68 -13.49 10.42
CA ARG A 408 1.86 -13.51 11.30
C ARG A 408 1.97 -14.83 12.07
N ASP A 409 0.87 -15.29 12.68
CA ASP A 409 0.80 -16.54 13.45
C ASP A 409 1.13 -17.77 12.57
N ARG A 410 0.84 -17.72 11.26
CA ARG A 410 1.16 -18.78 10.29
C ARG A 410 2.58 -18.70 9.71
N GLY A 411 3.43 -17.79 10.20
CA GLY A 411 4.80 -17.65 9.70
C GLY A 411 4.95 -16.76 8.47
N GLY A 412 4.03 -15.80 8.26
CA GLY A 412 4.17 -14.78 7.21
C GLY A 412 3.82 -15.28 5.81
N VAL A 413 2.94 -16.27 5.69
CA VAL A 413 2.46 -16.78 4.40
C VAL A 413 1.67 -15.69 3.67
N GLN A 414 2.39 -14.82 2.96
CA GLN A 414 1.89 -14.03 1.84
C GLN A 414 1.85 -14.95 0.61
N CYS A 415 0.97 -15.96 0.63
CA CYS A 415 0.54 -16.64 -0.59
C CYS A 415 -0.79 -15.99 -0.97
N GLN A 416 -0.85 -15.16 -2.02
CA GLN A 416 -0.91 -15.59 -3.43
C GLN A 416 -2.31 -16.12 -3.75
N ASP A 417 -3.29 -15.22 -3.66
CA ASP A 417 -4.59 -15.33 -4.31
C ASP A 417 -4.82 -14.01 -5.09
N ASP A 418 -3.95 -13.78 -6.08
CA ASP A 418 -4.25 -12.94 -7.24
C ASP A 418 -4.40 -13.89 -8.43
N PHE A 419 -5.64 -14.28 -8.73
CA PHE A 419 -6.11 -14.62 -10.06
C PHE A 419 -7.55 -14.11 -10.21
#